data_AF-A0A7V9RML8-F1
#
_entry.id   AF-A0A7V9RML8-F1
#
_cell.length_a   1.000
_cell.length_b   1.000
_cell.length_c   1.000
_cell.angle_alpha   90.00
_cell.angle_beta   90.00
_cell.angle_gamma   90.00
#
_symmetry.space_group_name_H-M   'P 1'
#
loop_
_entity.id
_entity.type
_entity.pdbx_description
1 polymer ?
#
loop_
_entity_poly.entity_id
_entity_poly.type
_entity_poly.pdbx_seq_one_letter_code
_entity_poly.pdbx_strand_id
1 'polypeptide(L)'
;MDIVIVLLVIAAIAFVVLRTQTGSSDSGDRSGRRRRGVSEEELAGVKRAVDEDVTVFGEELQRLDADMAGRELDEGMRADYQRALDSYEDAKRSGDAVTDPEDVRHVTEILDDGRYAMACVRARVAGEPLPTRRAPCFFNPQHGQSVRDVSWTPAGGTTRDVPACQLDAERVEAGADPHTRQVMVGAQRVPYYQAGPAFAPFTAGYFALSGLLPMMFMGTMMGGMFASDGSYAEGYDEGHADGSEGGDSGDGGDGGDSGSYDAGGDHGSYGGDYGGDYGGAGDFGGDFSGF
;
A
#
# COMPACT_ATOMS: atom_id res chain seq x y z
N MET A 1 42.57 -31.60 60.67
CA MET A 1 41.78 -30.35 60.52
C MET A 1 41.55 -30.01 59.04
N ASP A 2 42.30 -30.68 58.16
CA ASP A 2 42.47 -30.34 56.75
C ASP A 2 41.32 -30.84 55.85
N ILE A 3 40.73 -32.01 56.16
CA ILE A 3 39.63 -32.58 55.38
C ILE A 3 38.35 -31.74 55.49
N VAL A 4 38.08 -31.17 56.67
CA VAL A 4 36.89 -30.33 56.91
C VAL A 4 37.00 -29.01 56.13
N ILE A 5 38.20 -28.43 56.05
CA ILE A 5 38.47 -27.21 55.28
C ILE A 5 38.30 -27.47 53.78
N VAL A 6 38.81 -28.59 53.27
CA VAL A 6 38.66 -28.98 51.86
C VAL A 6 37.19 -29.17 51.48
N LEU A 7 36.38 -29.82 52.33
CA LEU A 7 34.95 -30.00 52.06
C LEU A 7 34.17 -28.69 52.07
N LEU A 8 34.51 -27.74 52.95
CA LEU A 8 33.88 -26.42 52.98
C LEU A 8 34.23 -25.59 51.74
N VAL A 9 35.46 -25.69 51.24
CA VAL A 9 35.89 -25.02 50.00
C VAL A 9 35.16 -25.60 48.79
N ILE A 10 35.04 -26.93 48.70
CA ILE A 10 34.29 -27.58 47.60
C ILE A 10 32.80 -27.19 47.64
N ALA A 11 32.19 -27.16 48.82
CA ALA A 11 30.80 -26.73 48.99
C ALA A 11 30.60 -25.26 48.60
N ALA A 12 31.54 -24.37 48.95
CA ALA A 12 31.50 -22.96 48.57
C ALA A 12 31.65 -22.78 47.05
N ILE A 13 32.55 -23.52 46.41
CA ILE A 13 32.73 -23.50 44.95
C ILE A 13 31.47 -24.03 44.26
N ALA A 14 30.91 -25.15 44.72
CA ALA A 14 29.68 -25.70 44.17
C ALA A 14 28.50 -24.72 44.32
N PHE A 15 28.40 -24.03 45.46
CA PHE A 15 27.37 -23.02 45.69
C PHE A 15 27.52 -21.80 44.78
N VAL A 16 28.76 -21.34 44.54
CA VAL A 16 29.05 -20.25 43.60
C VAL A 16 28.72 -20.68 42.17
N VAL A 17 29.11 -21.88 41.76
CA VAL A 17 28.81 -22.42 40.42
C VAL A 17 27.31 -22.55 40.19
N LEU A 18 26.56 -23.08 41.17
CA LEU A 18 25.10 -23.19 41.11
C LEU A 18 24.39 -21.83 41.07
N ARG A 19 24.92 -20.82 41.77
CA ARG A 19 24.45 -19.42 41.71
C ARG A 19 24.74 -18.76 40.36
N THR A 20 25.86 -19.09 39.70
CA THR A 20 26.20 -18.52 38.39
C THR A 20 25.45 -19.16 37.22
N GLN A 21 25.03 -20.43 37.34
CA GLN A 21 24.25 -21.12 36.28
C GLN A 21 22.76 -20.80 36.30
N THR A 22 22.22 -20.28 37.41
CA THR A 22 20.80 -19.91 37.55
C THR A 22 20.51 -18.44 37.19
N GLY A 23 21.53 -17.67 36.80
CA GLY A 23 21.43 -16.23 36.49
C GLY A 23 21.37 -15.85 35.01
N SER A 24 21.31 -16.81 34.09
CA SER A 24 21.30 -16.56 32.64
C SER A 24 19.98 -16.99 32.01
N SER A 25 18.95 -16.17 32.20
CA SER A 25 17.72 -16.18 31.39
C SER A 25 17.18 -14.75 31.37
N ASP A 26 17.96 -13.82 30.80
CA ASP A 26 17.50 -12.46 30.49
C ASP A 26 18.04 -12.00 29.13
N SER A 27 17.83 -12.85 28.13
CA SER A 27 18.08 -12.54 26.72
C SER A 27 16.81 -12.84 25.94
N GLY A 28 15.76 -12.04 26.20
CA GLY A 28 14.46 -12.28 25.60
C GLY A 28 13.44 -11.15 25.76
N ASP A 29 13.85 -9.89 25.95
CA ASP A 29 12.90 -8.77 25.85
C ASP A 29 13.56 -7.44 25.43
N ARG A 30 14.16 -7.44 24.23
CA ARG A 30 14.53 -6.20 23.53
C ARG A 30 13.79 -6.00 22.20
N SER A 31 12.90 -6.91 21.81
CA SER A 31 12.02 -6.73 20.64
C SER A 31 10.65 -6.13 21.00
N GLY A 32 10.27 -6.04 22.28
CA GLY A 32 8.98 -5.47 22.71
C GLY A 32 8.91 -3.93 22.73
N ARG A 33 9.95 -3.22 22.28
CA ARG A 33 10.06 -1.76 22.45
C ARG A 33 9.87 -0.99 21.15
N ARG A 34 8.64 -1.04 20.63
CA ARG A 34 7.92 0.09 19.97
C ARG A 34 6.62 -0.39 19.33
N ARG A 35 5.72 -1.01 20.11
CA ARG A 35 4.30 -0.80 19.84
C ARG A 35 3.98 0.60 20.37
N ARG A 36 4.44 1.65 19.66
CA ARG A 36 3.74 2.94 19.76
C ARG A 36 2.33 2.58 19.33
N GLY A 37 1.36 2.74 20.21
CA GLY A 37 -0.04 2.63 19.79
C GLY A 37 -0.22 3.51 18.57
N VAL A 38 -0.93 3.00 17.57
CA VAL A 38 -1.31 3.82 16.41
C VAL A 38 -2.13 4.98 16.94
N SER A 39 -1.79 6.19 16.53
CA SER A 39 -2.52 7.38 16.97
C SER A 39 -3.95 7.36 16.44
N GLU A 40 -4.85 8.05 17.13
CA GLU A 40 -6.24 8.20 16.66
C GLU A 40 -6.30 8.87 15.27
N GLU A 41 -5.37 9.78 14.98
CA GLU A 41 -5.24 10.44 13.67
C GLU A 41 -4.82 9.45 12.56
N GLU A 42 -3.83 8.60 12.83
CA GLU A 42 -3.41 7.55 11.88
C GLU A 42 -4.55 6.56 11.61
N LEU A 43 -5.26 6.11 12.65
CA LEU A 43 -6.43 5.24 12.49
C LEU A 43 -7.54 5.95 11.69
N ALA A 44 -7.80 7.23 11.97
CA ALA A 44 -8.79 8.02 11.21
C ALA A 44 -8.40 8.18 9.74
N GLY A 45 -7.10 8.32 9.44
CA GLY A 45 -6.58 8.37 8.07
C GLY A 45 -6.83 7.08 7.30
N VAL A 46 -6.54 5.93 7.91
CA VAL A 46 -6.78 4.63 7.28
C VAL A 46 -8.28 4.36 7.11
N LYS A 47 -9.10 4.66 8.11
CA LYS A 47 -10.57 4.55 8.02
C LYS A 47 -11.13 5.37 6.86
N ARG A 48 -10.68 6.62 6.71
CA ARG A 48 -11.09 7.46 5.58
C ARG A 48 -10.75 6.84 4.23
N ALA A 49 -9.56 6.25 4.10
CA ALA A 49 -9.16 5.59 2.86
C ALA A 49 -10.02 4.35 2.55
N VAL A 50 -10.48 3.63 3.59
CA VAL A 50 -11.43 2.52 3.46
C VAL A 50 -12.82 3.02 3.06
N ASP A 51 -13.34 4.05 3.72
CA ASP A 51 -14.65 4.63 3.41
C ASP A 51 -14.70 5.13 1.96
N GLU A 52 -13.61 5.76 1.50
CA GLU A 52 -13.43 6.13 0.08
C GLU A 52 -13.47 4.90 -0.84
N ASP A 53 -12.76 3.81 -0.49
CA ASP A 53 -12.73 2.59 -1.31
C ASP A 53 -14.09 1.88 -1.39
N VAL A 54 -14.83 1.86 -0.27
CA VAL A 54 -16.20 1.33 -0.20
C VAL A 54 -17.14 2.18 -1.04
N THR A 55 -17.03 3.52 -0.97
CA THR A 55 -17.82 4.44 -1.78
C THR A 55 -17.56 4.23 -3.26
N VAL A 56 -16.29 4.20 -3.66
CA VAL A 56 -15.89 3.97 -5.06
C VAL A 56 -16.37 2.59 -5.55
N PHE A 57 -16.29 1.55 -4.71
CA PHE A 57 -16.81 0.22 -5.07
C PHE A 57 -18.34 0.23 -5.25
N GLY A 58 -19.08 0.95 -4.41
CA GLY A 58 -20.52 1.14 -4.59
C GLY A 58 -20.87 1.83 -5.92
N GLU A 59 -20.11 2.85 -6.32
CA GLU A 59 -20.27 3.49 -7.63
C GLU A 59 -19.94 2.56 -8.80
N GLU A 60 -18.88 1.73 -8.66
CA GLU A 60 -18.53 0.72 -9.65
C GLU A 60 -19.68 -0.30 -9.82
N LEU A 61 -20.30 -0.73 -8.72
CA LEU A 61 -21.47 -1.62 -8.73
C LEU A 61 -22.68 -0.96 -9.40
N GLN A 62 -22.93 0.32 -9.13
CA GLN A 62 -24.01 1.05 -9.79
C GLN A 62 -23.80 1.12 -11.31
N ARG A 63 -22.56 1.32 -11.78
CA ARG A 63 -22.23 1.27 -13.21
C ARG A 63 -22.46 -0.13 -13.78
N LEU A 64 -22.06 -1.18 -13.04
CA LEU A 64 -22.32 -2.56 -13.45
C LEU A 64 -23.82 -2.85 -13.55
N ASP A 65 -24.63 -2.40 -12.59
CA ASP A 65 -26.08 -2.57 -12.61
C ASP A 65 -26.71 -1.93 -13.87
N ALA A 66 -26.27 -0.71 -14.21
CA ALA A 66 -26.68 -0.04 -15.43
C ALA A 66 -26.28 -0.82 -16.70
N ASP A 67 -25.09 -1.43 -16.74
CA ASP A 67 -24.64 -2.27 -17.86
C ASP A 67 -25.44 -3.58 -17.97
N MET A 68 -25.90 -4.12 -16.82
CA MET A 68 -26.70 -5.34 -16.75
C MET A 68 -28.19 -5.12 -16.99
N ALA A 69 -28.67 -3.89 -16.87
CA ALA A 69 -30.08 -3.55 -16.99
C ALA A 69 -30.68 -4.06 -18.32
N GLY A 70 -31.77 -4.83 -18.21
CA GLY A 70 -32.48 -5.39 -19.37
C GLY A 70 -31.81 -6.62 -20.01
N ARG A 71 -30.73 -7.15 -19.44
CA ARG A 71 -30.11 -8.41 -19.88
C ARG A 71 -30.67 -9.60 -19.11
N GLU A 72 -30.86 -10.73 -19.80
CA GLU A 72 -31.12 -12.00 -19.11
C GLU A 72 -29.81 -12.56 -18.57
N LEU A 73 -29.74 -12.73 -17.25
CA LEU A 73 -28.57 -13.30 -16.57
C LEU A 73 -28.78 -14.80 -16.35
N ASP A 74 -27.82 -15.60 -16.81
CA ASP A 74 -27.78 -17.03 -16.49
C ASP A 74 -27.46 -17.26 -14.99
N GLU A 75 -27.46 -18.52 -14.56
CA GLU A 75 -27.23 -18.86 -13.15
C GLU A 75 -25.84 -18.47 -12.65
N GLY A 76 -24.81 -18.65 -13.48
CA GLY A 76 -23.43 -18.28 -13.11
C GLY A 76 -23.26 -16.77 -13.03
N MET A 77 -23.84 -16.03 -13.97
CA MET A 77 -23.86 -14.56 -13.97
C MET A 77 -24.57 -14.02 -12.73
N ARG A 78 -25.73 -14.57 -12.38
CA ARG A 78 -26.48 -14.17 -11.17
C ARG A 78 -25.69 -14.46 -9.89
N ALA A 79 -25.03 -15.62 -9.81
CA ALA A 79 -24.23 -15.97 -8.65
C ALA A 79 -23.02 -15.03 -8.46
N ASP A 80 -22.30 -14.72 -9.54
CA ASP A 80 -21.16 -13.79 -9.47
C ASP A 80 -21.63 -12.35 -9.22
N TYR A 81 -22.78 -11.93 -9.76
CA TYR A 81 -23.36 -10.62 -9.48
C TYR A 81 -23.80 -10.48 -8.02
N GLN A 82 -24.48 -11.49 -7.48
CA GLN A 82 -24.85 -11.53 -6.07
C GLN A 82 -23.62 -11.47 -5.17
N ARG A 83 -22.54 -12.20 -5.49
CA ARG A 83 -21.28 -12.14 -4.73
C ARG A 83 -20.70 -10.72 -4.70
N ALA A 84 -20.78 -9.98 -5.79
CA ALA A 84 -20.31 -8.60 -5.84
C ALA A 84 -21.15 -7.67 -4.93
N LEU A 85 -22.48 -7.84 -4.94
CA LEU A 85 -23.40 -7.11 -4.05
C LEU A 85 -23.17 -7.46 -2.57
N ASP A 86 -23.01 -8.75 -2.25
CA ASP A 86 -22.73 -9.22 -0.89
C ASP A 86 -21.41 -8.64 -0.39
N SER A 87 -20.38 -8.58 -1.25
CA SER A 87 -19.09 -7.97 -0.91
C SER A 87 -19.22 -6.49 -0.56
N TYR A 88 -20.12 -5.75 -1.19
CA TYR A 88 -20.36 -4.35 -0.84
C TYR A 88 -21.02 -4.20 0.53
N GLU A 89 -22.05 -5.00 0.81
CA GLU A 89 -22.70 -5.01 2.12
C GLU A 89 -21.74 -5.45 3.24
N ASP A 90 -20.91 -6.45 2.96
CA ASP A 90 -19.89 -6.94 3.88
C ASP A 90 -18.78 -5.92 4.10
N ALA A 91 -18.35 -5.21 3.05
CA ALA A 91 -17.33 -4.16 3.17
C ALA A 91 -17.83 -2.97 3.98
N LYS A 92 -19.08 -2.52 3.77
CA LYS A 92 -19.71 -1.47 4.61
C LYS A 92 -19.74 -1.87 6.07
N ARG A 93 -20.32 -3.05 6.37
CA ARG A 93 -20.46 -3.53 7.74
C ARG A 93 -19.10 -3.72 8.42
N SER A 94 -18.11 -4.22 7.69
CA SER A 94 -16.75 -4.42 8.22
C SER A 94 -16.02 -3.09 8.41
N GLY A 95 -16.21 -2.13 7.50
CA GLY A 95 -15.70 -0.76 7.61
C GLY A 95 -16.24 -0.03 8.85
N ASP A 96 -17.55 -0.10 9.07
CA ASP A 96 -18.21 0.48 10.25
C ASP A 96 -17.69 -0.13 11.57
N ALA A 97 -17.25 -1.38 11.54
CA ALA A 97 -16.75 -2.11 12.69
C ALA A 97 -15.25 -1.91 12.98
N VAL A 98 -14.50 -1.20 12.12
CA VAL A 98 -13.06 -0.97 12.31
C VAL A 98 -12.82 -0.22 13.62
N THR A 99 -11.99 -0.78 14.49
CA THR A 99 -11.55 -0.12 15.75
C THR A 99 -10.03 -0.12 15.91
N ASP A 100 -9.33 -1.00 15.18
CA ASP A 100 -7.87 -1.07 15.09
C ASP A 100 -7.44 -1.09 13.62
N PRO A 101 -6.25 -0.57 13.26
CA PRO A 101 -5.76 -0.62 11.88
C PRO A 101 -5.70 -2.04 11.29
N GLU A 102 -5.48 -3.07 12.11
CA GLU A 102 -5.46 -4.46 11.63
C GLU A 102 -6.83 -4.92 11.07
N ASP A 103 -7.93 -4.36 11.56
CA ASP A 103 -9.29 -4.71 11.10
C ASP A 103 -9.48 -4.37 9.61
N VAL A 104 -8.76 -3.35 9.12
CA VAL A 104 -8.86 -2.84 7.74
C VAL A 104 -8.38 -3.88 6.72
N ARG A 105 -7.47 -4.77 7.11
CA ARG A 105 -7.02 -5.87 6.25
C ARG A 105 -8.21 -6.65 5.70
N HIS A 106 -9.18 -6.98 6.56
CA HIS A 106 -10.35 -7.74 6.16
C HIS A 106 -11.25 -6.96 5.18
N VAL A 107 -11.42 -5.65 5.40
CA VAL A 107 -12.23 -4.81 4.51
C VAL A 107 -11.65 -4.77 3.09
N THR A 108 -10.33 -4.59 2.98
CA THR A 108 -9.66 -4.54 1.67
C THR A 108 -9.64 -5.89 0.95
N GLU A 109 -9.59 -7.02 1.68
CA GLU A 109 -9.79 -8.37 1.09
C GLU A 109 -11.19 -8.51 0.49
N ILE A 110 -12.24 -8.10 1.22
CA ILE A 110 -13.63 -8.15 0.73
C ILE A 110 -13.78 -7.29 -0.53
N LEU A 111 -13.20 -6.09 -0.55
CA LEU A 111 -13.27 -5.18 -1.70
C LEU A 111 -12.57 -5.76 -2.95
N ASP A 112 -11.44 -6.44 -2.78
CA ASP A 112 -10.75 -7.12 -3.87
C ASP A 112 -11.56 -8.33 -4.40
N ASP A 113 -12.14 -9.12 -3.51
CA ASP A 113 -13.03 -10.23 -3.89
C ASP A 113 -14.29 -9.75 -4.61
N GLY A 114 -14.86 -8.62 -4.19
CA GLY A 114 -15.96 -7.96 -4.86
C GLY A 114 -15.60 -7.54 -6.29
N ARG A 115 -14.43 -6.90 -6.48
CA ARG A 115 -13.95 -6.52 -7.82
C ARG A 115 -13.63 -7.72 -8.71
N TYR A 116 -13.15 -8.82 -8.13
CA TYR A 116 -13.01 -10.08 -8.85
C TYR A 116 -14.37 -10.60 -9.34
N ALA A 117 -15.38 -10.62 -8.48
CA ALA A 117 -16.73 -11.05 -8.83
C ALA A 117 -17.31 -10.20 -9.97
N MET A 118 -17.13 -8.87 -9.93
CA MET A 118 -17.53 -7.97 -11.02
C MET A 118 -16.82 -8.29 -12.34
N ALA A 119 -15.53 -8.63 -12.29
CA ALA A 119 -14.78 -9.03 -13.48
C ALA A 119 -15.32 -10.34 -14.08
N CYS A 120 -15.71 -11.31 -13.24
CA CYS A 120 -16.37 -12.54 -13.68
C CYS A 120 -17.73 -12.26 -14.35
N VAL A 121 -18.55 -11.36 -13.78
CA VAL A 121 -19.82 -10.96 -14.41
C VAL A 121 -19.58 -10.38 -15.80
N ARG A 122 -18.65 -9.42 -15.93
CA ARG A 122 -18.31 -8.80 -17.22
C ARG A 122 -17.83 -9.82 -18.25
N ALA A 123 -16.94 -10.74 -17.85
CA ALA A 123 -16.44 -11.79 -18.73
C ALA A 123 -17.56 -12.69 -19.24
N ARG A 124 -18.47 -13.13 -18.36
CA ARG A 124 -19.62 -13.96 -18.77
C ARG A 124 -20.52 -13.23 -19.75
N VAL A 125 -20.83 -11.96 -19.48
CA VAL A 125 -21.70 -11.14 -20.34
C VAL A 125 -21.07 -10.92 -21.72
N ALA A 126 -19.74 -10.79 -21.77
CA ALA A 126 -18.98 -10.69 -23.03
C ALA A 126 -18.79 -12.04 -23.74
N GLY A 127 -19.14 -13.17 -23.12
CA GLY A 127 -18.85 -14.50 -23.65
C GLY A 127 -17.37 -14.86 -23.61
N GLU A 128 -16.60 -14.20 -22.75
CA GLU A 128 -15.17 -14.40 -22.58
C GLU A 128 -14.87 -15.46 -21.51
N PRO A 129 -13.69 -16.09 -21.54
CA PRO A 129 -13.23 -16.95 -20.46
C PRO A 129 -13.20 -16.19 -19.12
N LEU A 130 -13.52 -16.87 -18.02
CA LEU A 130 -13.42 -16.26 -16.70
C LEU A 130 -11.97 -15.82 -16.42
N PRO A 131 -11.78 -14.63 -15.83
CA PRO A 131 -10.45 -14.14 -15.52
C PRO A 131 -9.77 -15.06 -14.50
N THR A 132 -8.46 -15.28 -14.69
CA THR A 132 -7.65 -15.94 -13.64
C THR A 132 -7.46 -14.98 -12.48
N ARG A 133 -7.69 -15.43 -11.24
CA ARG A 133 -7.48 -14.60 -10.05
C ARG A 133 -6.02 -14.14 -9.98
N ARG A 134 -5.82 -12.83 -10.07
CA ARG A 134 -4.53 -12.16 -9.86
C ARG A 134 -4.65 -11.12 -8.75
N ALA A 135 -3.49 -10.66 -8.27
CA ALA A 135 -3.39 -9.47 -7.45
C ALA A 135 -4.08 -8.27 -8.13
N PRO A 136 -4.65 -7.33 -7.35
CA PRO A 136 -5.14 -6.08 -7.90
C PRO A 136 -3.98 -5.24 -8.47
N CYS A 137 -4.32 -4.16 -9.17
CA CYS A 137 -3.33 -3.22 -9.66
C CYS A 137 -2.55 -2.60 -8.50
N PHE A 138 -1.23 -2.77 -8.53
CA PHE A 138 -0.30 -2.25 -7.53
C PHE A 138 -0.41 -0.74 -7.36
N PHE A 139 -0.56 0.01 -8.46
CA PHE A 139 -0.59 1.47 -8.41
C PHE A 139 -1.88 2.01 -7.80
N ASN A 140 -3.01 1.38 -8.12
CA ASN A 140 -4.29 1.69 -7.51
C ASN A 140 -5.16 0.43 -7.44
N PRO A 141 -5.36 -0.17 -6.25
CA PRO A 141 -6.20 -1.35 -6.10
C PRO A 141 -7.66 -1.14 -6.56
N GLN A 142 -8.14 0.11 -6.59
CA GLN A 142 -9.47 0.44 -7.11
C GLN A 142 -9.62 0.18 -8.62
N HIS A 143 -8.51 0.06 -9.37
CA HIS A 143 -8.58 -0.34 -10.78
C HIS A 143 -8.96 -1.82 -10.99
N GLY A 144 -9.04 -2.60 -9.91
CA GLY A 144 -9.32 -4.03 -9.96
C GLY A 144 -8.09 -4.86 -10.34
N GLN A 145 -8.33 -6.04 -10.90
CA GLN A 145 -7.28 -7.03 -11.15
C GLN A 145 -6.20 -6.56 -12.13
N SER A 146 -4.97 -6.97 -11.86
CA SER A 146 -3.88 -6.87 -12.81
C SER A 146 -4.07 -7.83 -13.99
N VAL A 147 -3.52 -7.45 -15.14
CA VAL A 147 -3.49 -8.29 -16.35
C VAL A 147 -2.09 -8.82 -16.63
N ARG A 148 -1.05 -8.14 -16.14
CA ARG A 148 0.36 -8.50 -16.27
C ARG A 148 1.20 -7.80 -15.21
N ASP A 149 2.43 -8.25 -15.07
CA ASP A 149 3.43 -7.58 -14.24
C ASP A 149 4.27 -6.65 -15.12
N VAL A 150 4.60 -5.46 -14.61
CA VAL A 150 5.43 -4.46 -15.30
C VAL A 150 6.64 -4.09 -14.47
N SER A 151 7.78 -3.91 -15.13
CA SER A 151 9.01 -3.47 -14.47
C SER A 151 8.94 -1.97 -14.20
N TRP A 152 8.96 -1.60 -12.93
CA TRP A 152 8.79 -0.22 -12.51
C TRP A 152 9.78 0.18 -11.41
N THR A 153 10.32 1.38 -11.55
CA THR A 153 11.26 1.99 -10.61
C THR A 153 10.58 3.20 -9.97
N PRO A 154 10.33 3.19 -8.66
CA PRO A 154 9.81 4.37 -7.98
C PRO A 154 10.92 5.44 -7.90
N ALA A 155 10.53 6.70 -7.73
CA ALA A 155 11.50 7.77 -7.50
C ALA A 155 12.43 7.44 -6.31
N GLY A 156 13.73 7.42 -6.56
CA GLY A 156 14.76 7.14 -5.55
C GLY A 156 14.80 5.69 -5.02
N GLY A 157 14.10 4.74 -5.65
CA GLY A 157 14.12 3.34 -5.24
C GLY A 157 14.63 2.38 -6.32
N THR A 158 14.40 1.09 -6.10
CA THR A 158 14.87 0.01 -6.96
C THR A 158 13.80 -0.47 -7.93
N THR A 159 14.25 -0.88 -9.12
CA THR A 159 13.40 -1.53 -10.12
C THR A 159 12.81 -2.83 -9.58
N ARG A 160 11.53 -3.06 -9.83
CA ARG A 160 10.82 -4.27 -9.46
C ARG A 160 9.64 -4.53 -10.38
N ASP A 161 9.26 -5.78 -10.52
CA ASP A 161 8.06 -6.15 -11.25
C ASP A 161 6.85 -6.06 -10.31
N VAL A 162 5.82 -5.31 -10.75
CA VAL A 162 4.59 -5.11 -9.98
C VAL A 162 3.35 -5.43 -10.83
N PRO A 163 2.30 -6.03 -10.23
CA PRO A 163 1.07 -6.33 -10.95
C PRO A 163 0.34 -5.04 -11.34
N ALA A 164 -0.01 -4.89 -12.61
CA ALA A 164 -0.67 -3.69 -13.12
C ALA A 164 -1.93 -4.02 -13.94
N CYS A 165 -2.96 -3.18 -13.83
CA CYS A 165 -4.09 -3.21 -14.75
C CYS A 165 -3.61 -2.80 -16.16
N GLN A 166 -4.42 -3.06 -17.18
CA GLN A 166 -4.06 -2.77 -18.57
C GLN A 166 -3.59 -1.31 -18.75
N LEU A 167 -4.36 -0.35 -18.22
CA LEU A 167 -4.08 1.08 -18.39
C LEU A 167 -2.78 1.53 -17.72
N ASP A 168 -2.52 1.10 -16.49
CA ASP A 168 -1.27 1.50 -15.81
C ASP A 168 -0.06 0.75 -16.34
N ALA A 169 -0.24 -0.48 -16.83
CA ALA A 169 0.82 -1.19 -17.52
C ALA A 169 1.25 -0.45 -18.79
N GLU A 170 0.29 0.04 -19.58
CA GLU A 170 0.55 0.85 -20.77
C GLU A 170 1.23 2.19 -20.43
N ARG A 171 0.81 2.88 -19.35
CA ARG A 171 1.45 4.12 -18.90
C ARG A 171 2.92 3.90 -18.54
N VAL A 172 3.20 2.90 -17.71
CA VAL A 172 4.56 2.60 -17.24
C VAL A 172 5.47 2.23 -18.40
N GLU A 173 5.01 1.39 -19.33
CA GLU A 173 5.79 1.00 -20.50
C GLU A 173 6.05 2.14 -21.49
N ALA A 174 5.14 3.11 -21.54
CA ALA A 174 5.33 4.34 -22.29
C ALA A 174 6.24 5.36 -21.56
N GLY A 175 6.73 5.04 -20.36
CA GLY A 175 7.52 5.95 -19.52
C GLY A 175 6.71 7.06 -18.86
N ALA A 176 5.38 6.94 -18.82
CA ALA A 176 4.48 7.87 -18.14
C ALA A 176 4.20 7.41 -16.70
N ASP A 177 3.82 8.36 -15.85
CA ASP A 177 3.45 8.06 -14.48
C ASP A 177 2.16 7.21 -14.43
N PRO A 178 2.13 6.13 -13.63
CA PRO A 178 0.91 5.35 -13.42
C PRO A 178 -0.09 6.16 -12.58
N HIS A 179 -1.38 5.85 -12.72
CA HIS A 179 -2.42 6.48 -11.92
C HIS A 179 -2.44 5.91 -10.50
N THR A 180 -1.60 6.47 -9.65
CA THR A 180 -1.32 5.97 -8.30
C THR A 180 -2.36 6.44 -7.29
N ARG A 181 -2.87 5.52 -6.46
CA ARG A 181 -3.80 5.83 -5.37
C ARG A 181 -3.12 6.71 -4.32
N GLN A 182 -3.67 7.91 -4.14
CA GLN A 182 -3.23 8.89 -3.16
C GLN A 182 -4.15 8.84 -1.93
N VAL A 183 -3.58 8.76 -0.73
CA VAL A 183 -4.31 8.78 0.54
C VAL A 183 -3.85 9.95 1.40
N MET A 184 -4.68 10.36 2.35
CA MET A 184 -4.34 11.43 3.30
C MET A 184 -3.57 10.86 4.49
N VAL A 185 -2.38 11.41 4.75
CA VAL A 185 -1.64 11.23 6.01
C VAL A 185 -1.45 12.61 6.63
N GLY A 186 -2.19 12.89 7.70
CA GLY A 186 -2.36 14.25 8.22
C GLY A 186 -2.91 15.18 7.14
N ALA A 187 -2.15 16.23 6.81
CA ALA A 187 -2.52 17.22 5.79
C ALA A 187 -1.95 16.92 4.37
N GLN A 188 -1.18 15.84 4.20
CA GLN A 188 -0.49 15.55 2.94
C GLN A 188 -1.18 14.40 2.19
N ARG A 189 -1.25 14.52 0.85
CA ARG A 189 -1.58 13.40 -0.04
C ARG A 189 -0.30 12.69 -0.42
N VAL A 190 -0.23 11.40 -0.14
CA VAL A 190 0.90 10.54 -0.49
C VAL A 190 0.40 9.23 -1.11
N PRO A 191 1.21 8.57 -1.95
CA PRO A 191 0.88 7.24 -2.44
C PRO A 191 0.57 6.30 -1.27
N TYR A 192 -0.47 5.47 -1.40
CA TYR A 192 -0.91 4.60 -0.30
C TYR A 192 0.19 3.67 0.22
N TYR A 193 1.07 3.19 -0.66
CA TYR A 193 2.23 2.36 -0.29
C TYR A 193 3.36 3.13 0.42
N GLN A 194 3.27 4.47 0.49
CA GLN A 194 4.16 5.36 1.25
C GLN A 194 3.48 5.95 2.50
N ALA A 195 2.23 5.58 2.80
CA ALA A 195 1.43 6.20 3.86
C ALA A 195 1.80 5.78 5.29
N GLY A 196 2.96 5.13 5.46
CA GLY A 196 3.52 4.77 6.77
C GLY A 196 2.93 3.48 7.38
N PRO A 197 3.41 3.08 8.57
CA PRO A 197 3.11 1.77 9.16
C PRO A 197 1.63 1.50 9.43
N ALA A 198 0.84 2.53 9.73
CA ALA A 198 -0.60 2.37 9.97
C ALA A 198 -1.36 1.86 8.73
N PHE A 199 -0.86 2.11 7.52
CA PHE A 199 -1.43 1.62 6.26
C PHE A 199 -0.93 0.22 5.86
N ALA A 200 -0.05 -0.41 6.66
CA ALA A 200 0.45 -1.75 6.35
C ALA A 200 -0.68 -2.79 6.26
N PRO A 201 -1.66 -2.86 7.19
CA PRO A 201 -2.76 -3.82 7.09
C PRO A 201 -3.67 -3.57 5.89
N PHE A 202 -3.92 -2.29 5.55
CA PHE A 202 -4.66 -1.89 4.35
C PHE A 202 -4.01 -2.43 3.07
N THR A 203 -2.69 -2.29 2.95
CA THR A 203 -1.95 -2.84 1.81
C THR A 203 -1.94 -4.38 1.86
N ALA A 204 -1.76 -4.96 3.05
CA ALA A 204 -1.67 -6.40 3.22
C ALA A 204 -2.95 -7.13 2.81
N GLY A 205 -4.13 -6.53 2.99
CA GLY A 205 -5.38 -7.16 2.58
C GLY A 205 -5.54 -7.23 1.06
N TYR A 206 -5.29 -6.14 0.34
CA TYR A 206 -5.32 -6.14 -1.13
C TYR A 206 -4.35 -7.14 -1.78
N PHE A 207 -3.22 -7.39 -1.14
CA PHE A 207 -2.16 -8.24 -1.70
C PHE A 207 -1.95 -9.54 -0.92
N ALA A 208 -2.96 -9.99 -0.17
CA ALA A 208 -2.89 -11.21 0.64
C ALA A 208 -2.53 -12.46 -0.20
N LEU A 209 -3.04 -12.53 -1.44
CA LEU A 209 -2.75 -13.61 -2.40
C LEU A 209 -1.37 -13.49 -3.07
N SER A 210 -0.70 -12.35 -2.93
CA SER A 210 0.52 -11.99 -3.68
C SER A 210 1.82 -12.33 -2.92
N GLY A 211 1.73 -13.03 -1.79
CA GLY A 211 2.89 -13.49 -1.02
C GLY A 211 3.79 -12.34 -0.55
N LEU A 212 5.09 -12.39 -0.83
CA LEU A 212 6.13 -11.48 -0.31
C LEU A 212 6.06 -10.02 -0.83
N LEU A 213 5.21 -9.71 -1.82
CA LEU A 213 5.14 -8.38 -2.46
C LEU A 213 4.91 -7.22 -1.46
N PRO A 214 3.96 -7.30 -0.52
CA PRO A 214 3.76 -6.26 0.50
C PRO A 214 4.97 -6.10 1.43
N MET A 215 5.63 -7.21 1.77
CA MET A 215 6.79 -7.23 2.67
C MET A 215 8.02 -6.57 2.03
N MET A 216 8.20 -6.72 0.72
CA MET A 216 9.35 -6.15 0.00
C MET A 216 9.22 -4.64 -0.24
N PHE A 217 7.99 -4.15 -0.48
CA PHE A 217 7.74 -2.73 -0.71
C PHE A 217 7.73 -1.91 0.59
N MET A 218 7.11 -2.45 1.65
CA MET A 218 7.09 -1.80 2.97
C MET A 218 8.48 -1.79 3.62
N GLY A 219 9.29 -2.83 3.37
CA GLY A 219 10.63 -3.00 3.97
C GLY A 219 11.71 -2.05 3.45
N THR A 220 11.68 -1.66 2.17
CA THR A 220 12.72 -0.78 1.57
C THR A 220 12.45 0.71 1.80
N MET A 221 11.19 1.13 1.98
CA MET A 221 10.85 2.51 2.39
C MET A 221 11.26 2.78 3.86
N MET A 222 11.22 1.75 4.73
CA MET A 222 11.82 1.81 6.07
C MET A 222 13.35 1.97 6.00
N GLY A 223 13.99 1.35 4.99
CA GLY A 223 15.42 1.48 4.71
C GLY A 223 15.84 2.88 4.24
N GLY A 224 14.99 3.60 3.51
CA GLY A 224 15.27 4.97 3.07
C GLY A 224 15.36 5.98 4.22
N MET A 225 14.61 5.77 5.30
CA MET A 225 14.72 6.62 6.51
C MET A 225 16.00 6.33 7.31
N PHE A 226 16.51 5.10 7.28
CA PHE A 226 17.84 4.75 7.84
C PHE A 226 19.01 5.05 6.89
N ALA A 227 18.77 5.21 5.59
CA ALA A 227 19.78 5.68 4.64
C ALA A 227 19.98 7.21 4.68
N SER A 228 19.05 7.94 5.30
CA SER A 228 19.13 9.39 5.49
C SER A 228 19.90 9.83 6.75
N ASP A 229 20.27 8.89 7.63
CA ASP A 229 21.22 9.13 8.72
C ASP A 229 22.55 8.46 8.34
N GLY A 230 23.50 9.27 7.87
CA GLY A 230 24.71 8.84 7.18
C GLY A 230 25.64 7.94 8.00
N SER A 231 25.49 6.62 7.88
CA SER A 231 26.49 5.68 8.40
C SER A 231 26.65 4.34 7.65
N TYR A 232 26.24 4.23 6.38
CA TYR A 232 26.48 3.01 5.57
C TYR A 232 27.10 3.27 4.20
N ALA A 233 27.93 4.30 4.10
CA ALA A 233 28.84 4.51 2.97
C ALA A 233 30.29 4.20 3.37
N GLU A 234 30.52 3.06 4.03
CA GLU A 234 31.88 2.52 4.20
C GLU A 234 31.88 1.02 3.89
N GLY A 235 32.60 0.69 2.82
CA GLY A 235 33.01 -0.65 2.48
C GLY A 235 32.10 -1.33 1.46
N TYR A 236 32.37 -1.09 0.18
CA TYR A 236 32.66 -2.13 -0.83
C TYR A 236 32.85 -1.48 -2.20
N ASP A 237 33.96 -0.76 -2.33
CA ASP A 237 34.64 -0.39 -3.59
C ASP A 237 36.07 -0.04 -3.14
N GLU A 238 37.18 -0.52 -3.66
CA GLU A 238 37.52 -0.99 -4.99
C GLU A 238 38.85 -1.75 -4.88
N GLY A 239 39.06 -2.75 -5.72
CA GLY A 239 40.31 -3.50 -5.83
C GLY A 239 41.23 -2.92 -6.90
N HIS A 240 42.53 -2.87 -6.57
CA HIS A 240 43.70 -3.01 -7.45
C HIS A 240 44.07 -1.90 -8.45
N ALA A 241 45.29 -1.36 -8.21
CA ALA A 241 46.41 -1.07 -9.13
C ALA A 241 46.13 -0.09 -10.30
N ASP A 242 47.01 0.77 -10.79
CA ASP A 242 48.45 1.04 -10.76
C ASP A 242 48.65 2.41 -11.47
N GLY A 243 49.61 3.25 -11.05
CA GLY A 243 50.71 3.61 -11.95
C GLY A 243 50.61 4.95 -12.71
N SER A 244 51.58 5.83 -12.42
CA SER A 244 52.17 6.87 -13.30
C SER A 244 51.57 8.29 -13.41
N GLU A 245 52.27 9.21 -12.74
CA GLU A 245 52.92 10.43 -13.28
C GLU A 245 52.21 11.35 -14.30
N GLY A 246 52.01 12.60 -13.87
CA GLY A 246 52.62 13.79 -14.52
C GLY A 246 51.87 14.45 -15.69
N GLY A 247 51.56 15.75 -15.55
CA GLY A 247 51.26 16.61 -16.71
C GLY A 247 50.40 17.84 -16.39
N ASP A 248 51.05 18.91 -15.93
CA ASP A 248 50.59 20.30 -16.01
C ASP A 248 50.68 20.80 -17.46
N SER A 249 49.65 21.47 -18.00
CA SER A 249 49.74 22.56 -19.02
C SER A 249 48.39 22.95 -19.66
N GLY A 250 48.14 24.27 -19.71
CA GLY A 250 47.43 25.00 -20.79
C GLY A 250 45.90 25.13 -20.65
N ASP A 251 45.33 26.28 -20.29
CA ASP A 251 45.19 27.56 -21.05
C ASP A 251 44.21 27.52 -22.23
N GLY A 252 43.27 28.47 -22.21
CA GLY A 252 42.64 29.06 -23.39
C GLY A 252 41.19 28.66 -23.69
N GLY A 253 40.27 29.63 -23.65
CA GLY A 253 39.06 29.55 -24.48
C GLY A 253 37.80 30.20 -23.92
N ASP A 254 37.75 31.53 -23.95
CA ASP A 254 36.51 32.34 -23.91
C ASP A 254 35.64 32.04 -25.15
N GLY A 255 34.31 32.09 -25.01
CA GLY A 255 33.42 32.06 -26.18
C GLY A 255 31.97 31.65 -25.94
N GLY A 256 31.06 32.62 -26.01
CA GLY A 256 29.84 32.45 -26.79
C GLY A 256 28.51 32.46 -26.06
N ASP A 257 28.00 33.67 -25.85
CA ASP A 257 26.58 34.02 -25.74
C ASP A 257 25.75 33.43 -26.90
N SER A 258 24.59 32.85 -26.60
CA SER A 258 23.49 32.68 -27.56
C SER A 258 22.13 32.59 -26.86
N GLY A 259 21.45 33.73 -26.76
CA GLY A 259 20.23 33.99 -27.54
C GLY A 259 18.99 33.11 -27.32
N SER A 260 18.07 33.66 -26.52
CA SER A 260 16.64 33.87 -26.82
C SER A 260 15.95 33.00 -27.90
N TYR A 261 14.88 32.32 -27.47
CA TYR A 261 13.64 32.25 -28.25
C TYR A 261 12.43 32.36 -27.30
N ASP A 262 11.80 33.52 -27.34
CA ASP A 262 10.40 33.72 -26.99
C ASP A 262 9.53 33.04 -28.06
N ALA A 263 8.60 32.20 -27.63
CA ALA A 263 7.44 31.80 -28.43
C ALA A 263 6.21 31.83 -27.51
N GLY A 264 5.51 32.96 -27.57
CA GLY A 264 4.23 33.15 -26.91
C GLY A 264 3.11 32.35 -27.56
N GLY A 265 2.06 32.14 -26.77
CA GLY A 265 0.80 31.53 -27.18
C GLY A 265 -0.20 31.61 -26.02
N ASP A 266 -0.87 32.76 -25.95
CA ASP A 266 -2.19 33.02 -25.33
C ASP A 266 -3.17 31.86 -25.75
N HIS A 267 -4.23 31.43 -25.06
CA HIS A 267 -5.45 32.14 -24.69
C HIS A 267 -6.31 31.27 -23.74
N GLY A 268 -6.91 31.91 -22.73
CA GLY A 268 -8.31 31.72 -22.33
C GLY A 268 -8.74 30.44 -21.59
N SER A 269 -9.08 30.59 -20.31
CA SER A 269 -10.24 29.88 -19.78
C SER A 269 -11.04 30.72 -18.78
N TYR A 270 -12.34 30.63 -18.96
CA TYR A 270 -13.40 31.46 -18.41
C TYR A 270 -13.69 31.08 -16.95
N GLY A 271 -14.17 32.06 -16.18
CA GLY A 271 -14.59 31.88 -14.79
C GLY A 271 -15.90 31.10 -14.65
N GLY A 272 -16.23 30.75 -13.41
CA GLY A 272 -17.52 30.14 -13.05
C GLY A 272 -17.58 29.71 -11.59
N ASP A 273 -17.99 30.65 -10.75
CA ASP A 273 -18.37 30.55 -9.35
C ASP A 273 -19.67 29.71 -9.21
N TYR A 274 -19.70 28.71 -8.32
CA TYR A 274 -20.94 28.06 -7.87
C TYR A 274 -20.83 27.65 -6.40
N GLY A 275 -21.22 28.57 -5.51
CA GLY A 275 -21.78 28.24 -4.20
C GLY A 275 -23.30 28.01 -4.28
N GLY A 276 -23.80 27.07 -3.48
CA GLY A 276 -25.24 26.81 -3.23
C GLY A 276 -25.34 25.59 -2.31
N ASP A 277 -25.57 25.79 -1.00
CA ASP A 277 -26.88 25.82 -0.32
C ASP A 277 -27.65 24.49 -0.42
N TYR A 278 -27.60 23.71 0.67
CA TYR A 278 -28.45 22.54 0.88
C TYR A 278 -29.46 22.86 1.97
N GLY A 279 -30.53 23.57 1.59
CA GLY A 279 -31.75 23.72 2.36
C GLY A 279 -32.65 22.49 2.19
N GLY A 280 -33.30 22.08 3.29
CA GLY A 280 -33.95 20.79 3.46
C GLY A 280 -35.26 20.53 2.68
N ALA A 281 -35.61 19.23 2.63
CA ALA A 281 -36.94 18.61 2.61
C ALA A 281 -36.71 17.08 2.50
N GLY A 282 -37.42 16.17 3.15
CA GLY A 282 -38.65 16.28 3.90
C GLY A 282 -38.94 14.99 4.67
N ASP A 283 -39.93 15.14 5.53
CA ASP A 283 -40.59 14.19 6.42
C ASP A 283 -41.20 13.00 5.66
N PHE A 284 -40.93 11.77 6.12
CA PHE A 284 -41.68 10.57 5.74
C PHE A 284 -42.05 9.77 7.01
N GLY A 285 -42.98 10.33 7.78
CA GLY A 285 -43.88 9.54 8.65
C GLY A 285 -44.92 8.79 7.81
N GLY A 286 -44.96 7.47 7.93
CA GLY A 286 -45.93 6.61 7.26
C GLY A 286 -46.12 5.27 7.98
N ASP A 287 -47.10 5.25 8.87
CA ASP A 287 -47.80 4.11 9.47
C ASP A 287 -48.09 2.99 8.46
N PHE A 288 -47.72 1.74 8.80
CA PHE A 288 -48.31 0.54 8.23
C PHE A 288 -48.94 -0.32 9.33
N SER A 289 -50.23 -0.08 9.54
CA SER A 289 -51.17 -0.92 10.25
C SER A 289 -52.03 -1.69 9.25
N GLY A 290 -52.05 -3.03 9.41
CA GLY A 290 -53.12 -3.95 9.03
C GLY A 290 -53.50 -4.07 7.55
N PHE A 291 -53.25 -5.24 6.96
CA PHE A 291 -54.25 -6.25 6.60
C PHE A 291 -53.55 -7.55 6.19
#